data_AF-A0A7V9LU06-F1
#
_entry.id   AF-A0A7V9LU06-F1
#
_cell.length_a   1.000
_cell.length_b   1.000
_cell.length_c   1.000
_cell.angle_alpha   90.00
_cell.angle_beta   90.00
_cell.angle_gamma   90.00
#
_symmetry.space_group_name_H-M   'P 1'
#
loop_
_entity.id
_entity.type
_entity.pdbx_description
1 polymer ?
#
loop_
_entity_poly.entity_id
_entity_poly.type
_entity_poly.pdbx_seq_one_letter_code
_entity_poly.pdbx_strand_id
1 'polypeptide(L)'
;MYSDVVQRTQIYLDDEDAELLTRMSTRTGASRSELIRRAIRAQYQRQSPEGRLSALRDSAGMWSDRAGTGAEYVDVLRTGLDERLAQVGLT
;
A
#
# COMPACT_ATOMS: atom_id res chain seq x y z
N MET A 1 -10.67 -25.49 7.55
CA MET A 1 -11.06 -24.17 8.08
C MET A 1 -9.99 -23.74 9.07
N TYR A 2 -8.89 -23.17 8.58
CA TYR A 2 -7.87 -22.62 9.46
C TYR A 2 -8.37 -21.25 9.91
N SER A 3 -8.72 -21.13 11.19
CA SER A 3 -8.91 -19.83 11.82
C SER A 3 -7.61 -19.05 11.62
N ASP A 4 -7.70 -17.82 11.12
CA ASP A 4 -6.57 -16.89 10.96
C ASP A 4 -6.14 -16.42 12.36
N VAL A 5 -5.60 -17.36 13.16
CA VAL A 5 -5.24 -17.14 14.55
C VAL A 5 -3.97 -16.31 14.56
N VAL A 6 -4.12 -15.02 14.82
CA VAL A 6 -2.99 -14.12 15.07
C VAL A 6 -2.24 -14.60 16.31
N GLN A 7 -1.02 -15.11 16.12
CA GLN A 7 -0.11 -15.45 17.21
C GLN A 7 0.44 -14.16 17.83
N ARG A 8 0.34 -14.02 19.15
CA ARG A 8 0.92 -12.89 19.88
C ARG A 8 2.36 -13.22 20.27
N THR A 9 3.29 -12.41 19.77
CA THR A 9 4.72 -12.54 20.07
C THR A 9 5.22 -11.25 20.69
N GLN A 10 5.99 -11.36 21.78
CA GLN A 10 6.71 -10.22 22.36
C GLN A 10 8.04 -10.05 21.63
N ILE A 11 8.34 -8.81 21.24
CA ILE A 11 9.61 -8.43 20.62
C ILE A 11 10.24 -7.31 21.46
N TYR A 12 11.56 -7.29 21.51
CA TYR A 12 12.31 -6.20 22.11
C TYR A 12 12.72 -5.25 20.99
N LEU A 13 12.52 -3.96 21.23
CA LEU A 13 12.91 -2.87 20.33
C LEU A 13 13.74 -1.90 21.15
N ASP A 14 14.74 -1.29 20.53
CA ASP A 14 15.39 -0.13 21.11
C ASP A 14 14.48 1.11 21.01
N ASP A 15 14.93 2.19 21.64
CA ASP A 15 14.18 3.44 21.70
C ASP A 15 14.03 4.06 20.30
N GLU A 16 15.03 3.96 19.44
CA GLU A 16 15.00 4.51 18.08
C GLU A 16 13.93 3.84 17.22
N ASP A 17 13.86 2.50 17.25
CA ASP A 17 12.84 1.70 16.56
C ASP A 17 11.44 1.96 17.12
N ALA A 18 11.33 2.10 18.45
CA ALA A 18 10.06 2.41 19.10
C ALA A 18 9.52 3.80 18.71
N GLU A 19 10.40 4.81 18.66
CA GLU A 19 10.06 6.14 18.20
C GLU A 19 9.69 6.17 16.72
N LEU A 20 10.44 5.45 15.88
CA LEU A 20 10.13 5.34 14.45
C LEU A 20 8.72 4.78 14.25
N LEU A 21 8.38 3.68 14.93
CA LEU A 21 7.04 3.10 14.85
C LEU A 21 5.95 4.06 15.36
N THR A 22 6.26 4.88 16.37
CA THR A 22 5.33 5.90 16.89
C THR A 22 5.07 6.98 15.84
N ARG A 23 6.12 7.55 15.24
CA ARG A 23 5.98 8.52 14.13
C ARG A 23 5.20 7.95 12.96
N MET A 24 5.48 6.69 12.60
CA MET A 24 4.77 6.00 11.52
C MET A 24 3.30 5.75 11.85
N SER A 25 2.98 5.43 13.09
CA SER A 25 1.60 5.25 13.55
C SER A 25 0.81 6.54 13.40
N THR A 26 1.38 7.68 13.82
CA THR A 26 0.75 9.00 13.66
C THR A 26 0.57 9.36 12.19
N ARG A 27 1.57 9.10 11.35
CA ARG A 27 1.53 9.45 9.92
C ARG A 27 0.54 8.60 9.11
N THR A 28 0.37 7.33 9.48
CA THR A 28 -0.40 6.36 8.67
C THR A 28 -1.74 5.97 9.27
N GLY A 29 -1.98 6.27 10.54
CA GLY A 29 -3.14 5.78 11.31
C GLY A 29 -3.08 4.28 11.64
N ALA A 30 -2.03 3.55 11.24
CA ALA A 30 -1.89 2.13 11.50
C ALA A 30 -1.28 1.85 12.87
N SER A 31 -1.71 0.76 13.53
CA SER A 31 -1.13 0.36 14.82
C SER A 31 0.32 -0.13 14.69
N ARG A 32 1.09 -0.08 15.79
CA ARG A 32 2.48 -0.61 15.82
C ARG A 32 2.55 -2.06 15.32
N SER A 33 1.65 -2.92 15.77
CA SER A 33 1.60 -4.33 15.33
C SER A 33 1.34 -4.47 13.83
N GLU A 34 0.51 -3.59 13.24
CA GLU A 34 0.27 -3.60 11.81
C GLU A 34 1.48 -3.12 11.01
N LEU A 35 2.16 -2.07 11.48
CA LEU A 35 3.40 -1.58 10.87
C LEU A 35 4.50 -2.66 10.89
N ILE A 36 4.66 -3.36 12.02
CA ILE A 36 5.59 -4.48 12.14
C ILE A 36 5.23 -5.61 11.17
N ARG A 37 3.94 -5.99 11.08
CA ARG A 37 3.50 -7.01 10.11
C ARG A 37 3.80 -6.61 8.67
N ARG A 38 3.55 -5.35 8.30
CA ARG A 38 3.86 -4.83 6.96
C ARG A 38 5.35 -4.88 6.67
N ALA A 39 6.19 -4.48 7.62
CA ALA A 39 7.65 -4.54 7.48
C ALA A 39 8.13 -5.99 7.29
N ILE A 40 7.66 -6.91 8.12
CA ILE A 40 7.98 -8.35 8.01
C ILE A 40 7.54 -8.90 6.65
N ARG A 41 6.32 -8.59 6.20
CA ARG A 41 5.84 -9.01 4.88
C ARG A 41 6.67 -8.39 3.77
N ALA A 42 6.92 -7.08 3.79
CA ALA A 42 7.75 -6.43 2.78
C ALA A 42 9.16 -7.04 2.69
N GLN A 43 9.74 -7.42 3.82
CA GLN A 43 11.10 -7.95 3.89
C GLN A 43 11.19 -9.45 3.55
N TYR A 44 10.25 -10.26 4.06
CA TYR A 44 10.34 -11.72 4.02
C TYR A 44 9.31 -12.39 3.11
N GLN A 45 8.28 -11.66 2.67
CA GLN A 45 7.35 -12.16 1.67
C GLN A 45 8.03 -12.08 0.29
N ARG A 46 8.80 -13.11 -0.06
CA ARG A 46 9.12 -13.38 -1.46
C ARG A 46 7.79 -13.63 -2.17
N GLN A 47 7.37 -12.71 -3.03
CA GLN A 47 6.38 -13.02 -4.05
C GLN A 47 6.97 -14.19 -4.84
N SER A 48 6.45 -15.40 -4.62
CA SER A 48 6.80 -16.49 -5.51
C SER A 48 6.34 -16.07 -6.92
N PRO A 49 7.06 -16.45 -7.99
CA PRO A 49 6.63 -16.18 -9.36
C PRO A 49 5.14 -16.52 -9.58
N GLU A 50 4.66 -17.57 -8.92
CA GLU A 50 3.28 -18.04 -8.93
C GLU A 50 2.33 -17.08 -8.19
N GLY A 51 2.72 -16.56 -7.03
CA GLY A 51 1.93 -15.56 -6.30
C GLY A 51 1.80 -14.24 -7.06
N ARG A 52 2.88 -13.80 -7.71
CA ARG A 52 2.86 -12.62 -8.59
C ARG A 52 2.00 -12.85 -9.82
N LEU A 53 2.09 -14.04 -10.43
CA LEU A 53 1.28 -14.42 -11.58
C LEU A 53 -0.21 -14.55 -11.21
N SER A 54 -0.53 -15.06 -10.02
CA SER A 54 -1.90 -15.10 -9.52
C SER A 54 -2.47 -13.69 -9.37
N ALA A 55 -1.75 -12.78 -8.70
CA ALA A 55 -2.19 -11.40 -8.55
C ALA A 55 -2.41 -10.70 -9.90
N LEU A 56 -1.55 -10.96 -10.89
CA LEU A 56 -1.72 -10.45 -12.26
C LEU A 56 -2.99 -11.02 -12.92
N ARG A 57 -3.24 -12.33 -12.80
CA ARG A 57 -4.45 -12.98 -13.32
C ARG A 57 -5.71 -12.47 -12.65
N ASP A 58 -5.70 -12.30 -11.33
CA ASP A 58 -6.85 -11.82 -10.56
C ASP A 58 -7.19 -10.37 -10.90
N SER A 59 -6.17 -9.56 -11.26
CA SER A 59 -6.36 -8.18 -11.72
C SER A 59 -6.69 -8.05 -13.22
N ALA A 60 -6.53 -9.12 -13.99
CA ALA A 60 -6.76 -9.09 -15.43
C ALA A 60 -8.24 -8.84 -15.71
N GLY A 61 -8.52 -7.80 -16.50
CA GLY A 61 -9.90 -7.42 -16.81
C GLY A 61 -10.62 -6.62 -15.72
N MET A 62 -9.95 -6.23 -14.62
CA MET A 62 -10.52 -5.31 -13.62
C MET A 62 -10.91 -3.95 -14.20
N TRP A 63 -10.37 -3.60 -15.38
CA TRP A 63 -10.69 -2.38 -16.12
C TRP A 63 -11.73 -2.58 -17.24
N SER A 64 -12.18 -3.82 -17.51
CA SER A 64 -13.03 -4.13 -18.67
C SER A 64 -14.38 -3.43 -18.61
N ASP A 65 -14.93 -3.27 -17.41
CA ASP A 65 -16.27 -2.72 -17.18
C ASP A 65 -16.26 -1.21 -16.87
N ARG A 66 -15.09 -0.56 -17.00
CA ARG A 66 -14.99 0.88 -16.76
C ARG A 66 -15.14 1.64 -18.07
N ALA A 67 -16.03 2.63 -18.04
CA ALA A 67 -16.16 3.60 -19.10
C ALA A 67 -15.02 4.63 -19.02
N GLY A 68 -14.48 5.00 -20.18
CA GLY A 68 -13.44 6.02 -20.30
C GLY A 68 -12.02 5.44 -20.39
N THR A 69 -11.12 6.31 -20.83
CA THR A 69 -9.69 6.00 -20.96
C THR A 69 -8.99 6.02 -19.61
N GLY A 70 -7.81 5.41 -19.54
CA GLY A 70 -6.96 5.51 -18.35
C GLY A 70 -6.56 6.96 -18.02
N ALA A 71 -6.46 7.83 -19.02
CA ALA A 71 -6.16 9.25 -18.83
C ALA A 71 -7.33 9.96 -18.11
N GLU A 72 -8.55 9.80 -18.61
CA GLU A 72 -9.76 10.38 -18.00
C GLU A 72 -9.93 9.92 -16.55
N TYR A 73 -9.58 8.66 -16.24
CA TYR A 73 -9.61 8.17 -14.87
C TYR A 73 -8.56 8.83 -13.97
N VAL A 74 -7.34 9.00 -14.46
CA VAL A 74 -6.27 9.67 -13.70
C VAL A 74 -6.64 11.13 -13.44
N ASP A 75 -7.29 11.80 -14.39
CA ASP A 75 -7.76 13.18 -14.25
C ASP A 75 -8.83 13.30 -13.17
N VAL A 76 -9.79 12.36 -13.14
CA VAL A 76 -10.81 12.28 -12.07
C VAL A 76 -10.18 12.07 -10.70
N LEU A 77 -9.19 11.17 -10.59
CA LEU A 77 -8.48 10.90 -9.33
C LEU A 77 -7.59 12.06 -8.88
N ARG A 78 -7.11 12.87 -9.81
CA ARG A 78 -6.18 13.97 -9.56
C ARG A 78 -6.83 15.31 -9.83
N THR A 79 -7.98 15.53 -9.21
CA THR A 79 -8.69 16.81 -9.26
C THR A 79 -7.73 17.95 -8.92
N GLY A 80 -7.60 18.93 -9.83
CA GLY A 80 -6.69 20.07 -9.70
C GLY A 80 -5.21 19.80 -10.02
N LEU A 81 -4.84 18.69 -10.69
CA LEU A 81 -3.48 18.52 -11.20
C LEU A 81 -3.16 19.52 -12.31
N ASP A 82 -4.05 19.68 -13.28
CA ASP A 82 -3.82 20.59 -14.41
C ASP A 82 -3.66 22.04 -13.95
N GLU A 83 -4.46 22.44 -12.95
CA GLU A 83 -4.36 23.76 -12.30
C GLU A 83 -2.99 23.95 -11.62
N ARG A 84 -2.48 22.92 -10.93
CA ARG A 84 -1.17 22.95 -10.29
C ARG A 84 -0.03 22.92 -11.30
N LEU A 85 -0.16 22.16 -12.39
CA LEU A 85 0.82 22.11 -13.48
C LEU A 85 0.90 23.45 -14.21
N ALA A 86 -0.25 24.12 -14.42
CA ALA A 86 -0.31 25.45 -15.00
C ALA A 86 0.35 26.48 -14.07
N GLN A 87 0.19 26.34 -12.76
CA GLN A 87 0.83 27.22 -11.77
C GLN A 87 2.37 27.10 -11.75
N VAL A 88 2.92 25.99 -12.26
CA VAL A 88 4.37 25.77 -12.40
C VAL A 88 4.88 25.87 -13.84
N GLY A 89 4.03 26.27 -14.80
CA GLY A 89 4.39 26.51 -16.19
C GLY A 89 4.71 25.25 -17.00
N LEU A 90 4.10 24.11 -16.65
CA LEU A 90 4.35 22.81 -17.28
C LEU A 90 3.19 22.33 -18.18
N THR A 91 2.26 23.23 -18.52
CA THR A 91 1.12 23.01 -19.43
C THR A 91 0.97 24.15 -20.43
#